data_AF-A0A6V7IR92-F1
#
_entry.id   AF-A0A6V7IR92-F1
#
_cell.length_a   1.000
_cell.length_b   1.000
_cell.length_c   1.000
_cell.angle_alpha   90.00
_cell.angle_beta   90.00
_cell.angle_gamma   90.00
#
_symmetry.space_group_name_H-M   'P 1'
#
loop_
_entity.id
_entity.type
_entity.pdbx_description
1 polymer ?
#
loop_
_entity_poly.entity_id
_entity_poly.type
_entity_poly.pdbx_seq_one_letter_code
_entity_poly.pdbx_strand_id
1 'polypeptide(L)'
;IYEDELLEVKKVSLPPIEPSATSRALFGTENTFGGAHRTSLKHSEKLAKYEEDHQTDMIVIISELWLDNPEVLQKFQVILDGYSEDPPIAFIICGHFLSFSPNVTSGQKLREGFDTLAGMIEDVPNIKNQTKFVFVPGPQDLGSPKILPRASLPQSLMENFKKRIPGAFFAENPCRIQYCTKEIVVFREDMIPKLCRNALKFPDDGQYYEH
;
A
#
# COMPACT_ATOMS: atom_id res chain seq x y z
N ILE A 1 12.97 25.02 32.31
CA ILE A 1 13.02 26.37 32.93
C ILE A 1 13.17 27.34 31.77
N TYR A 2 12.51 28.49 31.79
CA TYR A 2 12.69 29.50 30.74
C TYR A 2 13.33 30.73 31.36
N GLU A 3 14.56 31.00 30.96
CA GLU A 3 15.39 32.09 31.48
C GLU A 3 16.30 32.58 30.35
N ASP A 4 16.51 33.89 30.24
CA ASP A 4 17.36 34.51 29.21
C ASP A 4 17.11 33.99 27.77
N GLU A 5 15.83 33.89 27.39
CA GLU A 5 15.38 33.37 26.09
C GLU A 5 15.75 31.90 25.79
N LEU A 6 16.24 31.17 26.80
CA LEU A 6 16.58 29.75 26.71
C LEU A 6 15.52 28.88 27.40
N LEU A 7 14.95 27.93 26.65
CA LEU A 7 14.07 26.89 27.21
C LEU A 7 14.87 25.63 27.57
N GLU A 8 15.12 25.43 28.86
CA GLU A 8 15.70 24.20 29.39
C GLU A 8 14.63 23.09 29.48
N VAL A 9 14.80 22.06 28.65
CA VAL A 9 13.88 20.92 28.54
C VAL A 9 14.35 19.76 29.43
N LYS A 10 13.57 19.41 30.45
CA LYS A 10 13.85 18.26 31.33
C LYS A 10 13.39 16.91 30.78
N LYS A 11 12.34 16.92 29.95
CA LYS A 11 11.74 15.71 29.36
C LYS A 11 11.13 16.06 28.01
N VAL A 12 11.42 15.24 27.01
CA VAL A 12 10.76 15.26 25.70
C VAL A 12 9.87 14.02 25.61
N SER A 13 8.62 14.21 25.21
CA SER A 13 7.68 13.11 24.97
C SER A 13 6.73 13.47 23.83
N LEU A 14 6.25 12.45 23.13
CA LEU A 14 5.18 12.61 22.13
C LEU A 14 3.83 12.85 22.83
N PRO A 15 2.89 13.56 22.17
CA PRO A 15 1.51 13.63 22.66
C PRO A 15 0.90 12.22 22.73
N PRO A 16 -0.05 11.98 23.65
CA PRO A 16 -0.70 10.68 23.78
C PRO A 16 -1.49 10.33 22.51
N ILE A 17 -1.52 9.04 22.16
CA ILE A 17 -2.31 8.53 21.05
C ILE A 17 -3.79 8.52 21.45
N GLU A 18 -4.64 9.12 20.61
CA GLU A 18 -6.09 9.09 20.79
C GLU A 18 -6.70 7.88 20.07
N PRO A 19 -7.49 7.02 20.76
CA PRO A 19 -8.16 5.89 20.12
C PRO A 19 -9.18 6.33 19.07
N SER A 20 -9.29 5.58 17.98
CA SER A 20 -10.22 5.91 16.88
C SER A 20 -11.69 6.02 17.31
N ALA A 21 -12.12 5.29 18.34
CA ALA A 21 -13.47 5.38 18.90
C ALA A 21 -13.73 6.74 19.57
N THR A 22 -12.75 7.29 20.28
CA THR A 22 -12.83 8.61 20.92
C THR A 22 -12.86 9.71 19.88
N SER A 23 -11.97 9.66 18.89
CA SER A 23 -11.94 10.69 17.84
C SER A 23 -13.24 10.76 17.07
N ARG A 24 -13.82 9.61 16.72
CA ARG A 24 -15.07 9.55 15.95
C ARG A 24 -16.29 9.99 16.74
N ALA A 25 -16.30 9.82 18.07
CA ALA A 25 -17.40 10.33 18.88
C ALA A 25 -17.63 11.85 18.67
N LEU A 26 -16.57 12.60 18.35
CA LEU A 26 -16.64 14.03 18.03
C LEU A 26 -17.19 14.32 16.62
N PHE A 27 -16.92 13.46 15.64
CA PHE A 27 -17.35 13.62 14.25
C PHE A 27 -18.69 12.91 13.94
N GLY A 28 -19.23 12.15 14.88
CA GLY A 28 -20.45 11.37 14.71
C GLY A 28 -20.29 10.33 13.59
N THR A 29 -21.20 10.35 12.62
CA THR A 29 -21.26 9.38 11.52
C THR A 29 -20.62 9.88 10.22
N GLU A 30 -20.01 11.06 10.21
CA GLU A 30 -19.42 11.65 9.01
C GLU A 30 -18.24 10.81 8.49
N ASN A 31 -18.12 10.70 7.15
CA ASN A 31 -17.02 9.96 6.54
C ASN A 31 -15.76 10.83 6.42
N THR A 32 -14.87 10.72 7.41
CA THR A 32 -13.56 11.38 7.41
C THR A 32 -12.48 10.59 6.64
N PHE A 33 -12.76 9.33 6.28
CA PHE A 33 -11.83 8.48 5.56
C PHE A 33 -11.84 8.74 4.04
N GLY A 34 -12.96 9.22 3.50
CA GLY A 34 -13.14 9.50 2.08
C GLY A 34 -13.78 8.34 1.33
N GLY A 35 -13.86 8.46 0.00
CA GLY A 35 -14.66 7.56 -0.86
C GLY A 35 -16.03 8.16 -1.20
N ALA A 36 -16.88 7.38 -1.86
CA ALA A 36 -18.13 7.88 -2.42
C ALA A 36 -19.25 8.11 -1.38
N HIS A 37 -19.14 7.51 -0.20
CA HIS A 37 -20.17 7.58 0.83
C HIS A 37 -19.96 8.79 1.75
N ARG A 38 -21.05 9.49 2.06
CA ARG A 38 -21.02 10.63 2.98
C ARG A 38 -20.91 10.21 4.45
N THR A 39 -21.47 9.05 4.80
CA THR A 39 -21.40 8.48 6.15
C THR A 39 -20.30 7.43 6.24
N SER A 40 -19.65 7.33 7.40
CA SER A 40 -18.61 6.33 7.64
C SER A 40 -19.18 4.93 7.53
N LEU A 41 -18.55 4.10 6.69
CA LEU A 41 -18.96 2.73 6.47
C LEU A 41 -18.65 1.79 7.63
N LYS A 42 -17.90 2.27 8.63
CA LYS A 42 -17.71 1.57 9.91
C LYS A 42 -19.02 1.28 10.64
N HIS A 43 -20.04 2.11 10.45
CA HIS A 43 -21.34 1.98 11.08
C HIS A 43 -22.35 1.19 10.23
N SER A 44 -21.92 0.62 9.10
CA SER A 44 -22.81 -0.16 8.26
C SER A 44 -23.00 -1.57 8.82
N GLU A 45 -24.14 -1.82 9.45
CA GLU A 45 -24.51 -3.16 9.94
C GLU A 45 -24.50 -4.21 8.82
N LYS A 46 -24.90 -3.83 7.60
CA LYS A 46 -24.86 -4.71 6.43
C LYS A 46 -23.44 -5.14 6.10
N LEU A 47 -22.48 -4.21 6.11
CA LEU A 47 -21.08 -4.52 5.82
C LEU A 47 -20.42 -5.27 6.99
N ALA A 48 -20.79 -4.95 8.23
CA ALA A 48 -20.34 -5.69 9.40
C ALA A 48 -20.77 -7.16 9.34
N LYS A 49 -22.05 -7.41 9.01
CA LYS A 49 -22.55 -8.77 8.80
C LYS A 49 -21.85 -9.48 7.65
N TYR A 50 -21.60 -8.77 6.54
CA TYR A 50 -20.86 -9.36 5.42
C TYR A 50 -19.45 -9.81 5.85
N GLU A 51 -18.72 -9.02 6.64
CA GLU A 51 -17.42 -9.42 7.20
C GLU A 51 -17.54 -10.65 8.11
N GLU A 52 -18.57 -10.70 8.97
CA GLU A 52 -18.81 -11.85 9.86
C GLU A 52 -19.12 -13.14 9.08
N ASP A 53 -19.82 -13.02 7.95
CA ASP A 53 -20.17 -14.14 7.07
C ASP A 53 -18.97 -14.60 6.20
N HIS A 54 -17.95 -13.75 6.00
CA HIS A 54 -16.80 -14.00 5.13
C HIS A 54 -15.46 -13.92 5.88
N GLN A 55 -15.31 -14.69 6.95
CA GLN A 55 -14.11 -14.62 7.82
C GLN A 55 -12.82 -15.14 7.17
N THR A 56 -12.92 -15.85 6.05
CA THR A 56 -11.78 -16.36 5.28
C THR A 56 -11.27 -15.37 4.23
N ASP A 57 -12.01 -14.28 4.02
CA ASP A 57 -11.62 -13.22 3.09
C ASP A 57 -10.25 -12.65 3.47
N MET A 58 -9.37 -12.52 2.49
CA MET A 58 -7.99 -12.12 2.70
C MET A 58 -7.53 -11.04 1.72
N ILE A 59 -6.63 -10.19 2.19
CA ILE A 59 -5.92 -9.19 1.39
C ILE A 59 -4.43 -9.46 1.55
N VAL A 60 -3.74 -9.71 0.45
CA VAL A 60 -2.30 -10.00 0.44
C VAL A 60 -1.54 -8.71 0.12
N ILE A 61 -0.57 -8.37 0.96
CA ILE A 61 0.25 -7.16 0.78
C ILE A 61 1.67 -7.60 0.46
N ILE A 62 2.19 -7.12 -0.66
CA ILE A 62 3.56 -7.40 -1.12
C ILE A 62 4.22 -6.07 -1.41
N SER A 63 5.50 -5.96 -1.09
CA SER A 63 6.32 -4.80 -1.43
C SER A 63 7.53 -5.25 -2.24
N GLU A 64 8.01 -4.38 -3.12
CA GLU A 64 9.23 -4.60 -3.92
C GLU A 64 9.12 -5.75 -4.93
N LEU A 65 8.01 -5.79 -5.66
CA LEU A 65 7.84 -6.71 -6.78
C LEU A 65 8.57 -6.21 -8.03
N TRP A 66 9.89 -6.45 -8.10
CA TRP A 66 10.72 -6.10 -9.25
C TRP A 66 10.36 -6.93 -10.50
N LEU A 67 9.69 -6.29 -11.45
CA LEU A 67 9.16 -6.93 -12.66
C LEU A 67 10.23 -7.20 -13.72
N ASP A 68 11.42 -6.64 -13.55
CA ASP A 68 12.62 -6.87 -14.38
C ASP A 68 13.49 -8.02 -13.85
N ASN A 69 13.14 -8.61 -12.71
CA ASN A 69 13.87 -9.73 -12.12
C ASN A 69 13.10 -11.05 -12.30
N PRO A 70 13.59 -11.98 -13.13
CA PRO A 70 12.93 -13.27 -13.36
C PRO A 70 12.75 -14.13 -12.10
N GLU A 71 13.68 -14.07 -11.14
CA GLU A 71 13.60 -14.83 -9.90
C GLU A 71 12.45 -14.33 -9.02
N VAL A 72 12.25 -13.01 -8.97
CA VAL A 72 11.13 -12.38 -8.25
C VAL A 72 9.81 -12.78 -8.89
N LEU A 73 9.71 -12.75 -10.22
CA LEU A 73 8.52 -13.19 -10.93
C LEU A 73 8.23 -14.68 -10.73
N GLN A 74 9.26 -15.54 -10.75
CA GLN A 74 9.08 -16.97 -10.46
C GLN A 74 8.52 -17.20 -9.06
N LYS A 75 9.04 -16.49 -8.05
CA LYS A 75 8.52 -16.56 -6.67
C LYS A 75 7.08 -16.03 -6.58
N PHE A 76 6.77 -14.96 -7.33
CA PHE A 76 5.41 -14.44 -7.39
C PHE A 76 4.45 -15.43 -8.07
N GLN A 77 4.89 -16.18 -9.09
CA GLN A 77 4.09 -17.28 -9.66
C GLN A 77 3.71 -18.31 -8.61
N VAL A 78 4.66 -18.73 -7.76
CA VAL A 78 4.38 -19.67 -6.67
C VAL A 78 3.31 -19.12 -5.71
N ILE A 79 3.32 -17.81 -5.46
CA ILE A 79 2.27 -17.15 -4.66
C ILE A 79 0.92 -17.19 -5.38
N LEU A 80 0.87 -16.86 -6.68
CA LEU A 80 -0.36 -16.92 -7.47
C LEU A 80 -0.95 -18.34 -7.50
N ASP A 81 -0.10 -19.34 -7.73
CA ASP A 81 -0.50 -20.75 -7.77
C ASP A 81 -1.00 -21.22 -6.40
N GLY A 82 -0.32 -20.81 -5.32
CA GLY A 82 -0.71 -21.14 -3.94
C GLY A 82 -2.07 -20.57 -3.53
N TYR A 83 -2.48 -19.44 -4.11
CA TYR A 83 -3.80 -18.84 -3.88
C TYR A 83 -4.83 -19.23 -4.95
N SER A 84 -4.49 -20.08 -5.93
CA SER A 84 -5.40 -20.38 -7.04
C SER A 84 -6.69 -21.10 -6.62
N GLU A 85 -6.63 -21.88 -5.53
CA GLU A 85 -7.78 -22.59 -4.93
C GLU A 85 -8.64 -21.67 -4.07
N ASP A 86 -8.03 -20.72 -3.36
CA ASP A 86 -8.69 -19.73 -2.50
C ASP A 86 -8.18 -18.32 -2.80
N PRO A 87 -8.67 -17.68 -3.89
CA PRO A 87 -8.18 -16.39 -4.34
C PRO A 87 -8.42 -15.28 -3.31
N PRO A 88 -7.41 -14.45 -2.98
CA PRO A 88 -7.62 -13.31 -2.10
C PRO A 88 -8.55 -12.28 -2.77
N ILE A 89 -9.22 -11.47 -1.96
CA ILE A 89 -10.00 -10.33 -2.46
C ILE A 89 -9.11 -9.38 -3.25
N ALA A 90 -7.92 -9.11 -2.72
CA ALA A 90 -6.99 -8.20 -3.34
C ALA A 90 -5.53 -8.54 -3.06
N PHE A 91 -4.69 -8.34 -4.07
CA PHE A 91 -3.26 -8.09 -3.90
C PHE A 91 -3.01 -6.59 -3.86
N ILE A 92 -2.43 -6.08 -2.77
CA ILE A 92 -1.87 -4.74 -2.69
C ILE A 92 -0.38 -4.87 -2.94
N ILE A 93 0.06 -4.45 -4.12
CA ILE A 93 1.45 -4.57 -4.57
C ILE A 93 2.08 -3.19 -4.53
N CYS A 94 2.96 -3.00 -3.57
CA CYS A 94 3.73 -1.78 -3.41
C CYS A 94 5.05 -1.88 -4.17
N GLY A 95 5.43 -0.78 -4.83
CA GLY A 95 6.73 -0.68 -5.49
C GLY A 95 7.92 -0.84 -4.51
N HIS A 96 9.14 -0.91 -5.00
CA HIS A 96 9.56 -0.61 -6.37
C HIS A 96 9.18 -1.70 -7.38
N PHE A 97 8.85 -1.31 -8.61
CA PHE A 97 8.50 -2.23 -9.71
C PHE A 97 9.65 -2.55 -10.65
N LEU A 98 10.75 -1.81 -10.55
CA LEU A 98 12.02 -2.11 -11.19
C LEU A 98 13.11 -2.22 -10.13
N SER A 99 14.09 -3.09 -10.34
CA SER A 99 15.21 -3.32 -9.43
C SER A 99 16.24 -2.19 -9.41
N PHE A 100 16.11 -1.21 -10.31
CA PHE A 100 17.04 -0.11 -10.51
C PHE A 100 16.34 1.26 -10.56
N SER A 101 17.09 2.31 -10.24
CA SER A 101 16.56 3.68 -10.25
C SER A 101 16.17 4.14 -11.66
N PRO A 102 15.13 4.98 -11.81
CA PRO A 102 14.60 5.36 -13.12
C PRO A 102 15.64 5.99 -14.05
N ASN A 103 15.65 5.52 -15.28
CA ASN A 103 16.49 6.04 -16.36
C ASN A 103 15.73 5.95 -17.71
N VAL A 104 16.42 6.22 -18.82
CA VAL A 104 15.82 6.28 -20.16
C VAL A 104 15.18 4.96 -20.62
N THR A 105 15.61 3.81 -20.09
CA THR A 105 15.06 2.49 -20.45
C THR A 105 13.90 2.05 -19.56
N SER A 106 13.68 2.73 -18.43
CA SER A 106 12.67 2.33 -17.44
C SER A 106 11.27 2.24 -18.00
N GLY A 107 10.88 3.15 -18.91
CA GLY A 107 9.54 3.10 -19.51
C GLY A 107 9.30 1.81 -20.32
N GLN A 108 10.31 1.35 -21.07
CA GLN A 108 10.24 0.11 -21.83
C GLN A 108 10.27 -1.11 -20.90
N LYS A 109 11.20 -1.15 -19.95
CA LYS A 109 11.34 -2.27 -19.01
C LYS A 109 10.10 -2.46 -18.14
N LEU A 110 9.50 -1.36 -17.69
CA LEU A 110 8.26 -1.39 -16.92
C LEU A 110 7.12 -1.97 -17.76
N ARG A 111 7.00 -1.59 -19.03
CA ARG A 111 5.99 -2.15 -19.95
C ARG A 111 6.19 -3.65 -20.15
N GLU A 112 7.41 -4.09 -20.46
CA GLU A 112 7.76 -5.52 -20.62
C GLU A 112 7.45 -6.33 -19.35
N GLY A 113 7.78 -5.78 -18.17
CA GLY A 113 7.52 -6.40 -16.89
C GLY A 113 6.03 -6.55 -16.59
N PHE A 114 5.24 -5.50 -16.82
CA PHE A 114 3.79 -5.58 -16.66
C PHE A 114 3.13 -6.49 -17.71
N ASP A 115 3.63 -6.53 -18.95
CA ASP A 115 3.13 -7.47 -19.95
C ASP A 115 3.39 -8.93 -19.56
N THR A 116 4.53 -9.20 -18.94
CA THR A 116 4.87 -10.53 -18.38
C THR A 116 3.95 -10.85 -17.20
N LEU A 117 3.81 -9.93 -16.23
CA LEU A 117 2.93 -10.08 -15.08
C LEU A 117 1.47 -10.33 -15.49
N ALA A 118 0.98 -9.65 -16.53
CA ALA A 118 -0.36 -9.88 -17.04
C ALA A 118 -0.52 -11.30 -17.61
N GLY A 119 0.51 -11.85 -18.26
CA GLY A 119 0.51 -13.25 -18.73
C GLY A 119 0.41 -14.22 -17.56
N MET A 120 1.23 -14.02 -16.53
CA MET A 120 1.21 -14.84 -15.32
C MET A 120 -0.17 -14.85 -14.62
N ILE A 121 -0.82 -13.69 -14.52
CA ILE A 121 -2.16 -13.59 -13.94
C ILE A 121 -3.20 -14.25 -14.85
N GLU A 122 -3.06 -14.15 -16.18
CA GLU A 122 -3.93 -14.80 -17.15
C GLU A 122 -3.84 -16.33 -17.12
N ASP A 123 -2.66 -16.87 -16.80
CA ASP A 123 -2.43 -18.30 -16.64
C ASP A 123 -3.08 -18.88 -15.37
N VAL A 124 -3.58 -18.02 -14.45
CA VAL A 124 -4.33 -18.40 -13.24
C VAL A 124 -5.74 -17.77 -13.26
N PRO A 125 -6.71 -18.34 -14.02
CA PRO A 125 -8.00 -17.70 -14.29
C PRO A 125 -8.84 -17.37 -13.04
N ASN A 126 -8.75 -18.19 -11.98
CA ASN A 126 -9.47 -17.94 -10.73
C ASN A 126 -9.03 -16.61 -10.10
N ILE A 127 -7.70 -16.41 -9.99
CA ILE A 127 -7.11 -15.17 -9.50
C ILE A 127 -7.52 -13.99 -10.40
N LYS A 128 -7.37 -14.11 -11.73
CA LYS A 128 -7.73 -13.03 -12.67
C LYS A 128 -9.18 -12.55 -12.49
N ASN A 129 -10.10 -13.48 -12.24
CA ASN A 129 -11.53 -13.18 -12.21
C ASN A 129 -12.03 -12.72 -10.83
N GLN A 130 -11.43 -13.22 -9.75
CA GLN A 130 -11.93 -13.01 -8.38
C GLN A 130 -11.11 -11.99 -7.60
N THR A 131 -9.82 -11.82 -7.93
CA THR A 131 -8.91 -10.96 -7.19
C THR A 131 -8.75 -9.59 -7.83
N LYS A 132 -8.67 -8.54 -7.01
CA LYS A 132 -8.28 -7.18 -7.41
C LYS A 132 -6.79 -6.97 -7.23
N PHE A 133 -6.18 -6.16 -8.09
CA PHE A 133 -4.76 -5.83 -7.99
C PHE A 133 -4.61 -4.33 -7.79
N VAL A 134 -4.06 -3.90 -6.67
CA VAL A 134 -3.83 -2.49 -6.34
C VAL A 134 -2.34 -2.21 -6.35
N PHE A 135 -1.89 -1.44 -7.34
CA PHE A 135 -0.49 -1.06 -7.47
C PHE A 135 -0.25 0.31 -6.83
N VAL A 136 0.63 0.35 -5.82
CA VAL A 136 0.99 1.57 -5.09
C VAL A 136 2.46 1.91 -5.41
N PRO A 137 2.74 3.09 -6.00
CA PRO A 137 4.10 3.41 -6.43
C PRO A 137 5.05 3.65 -5.25
N GLY A 138 6.25 3.11 -5.34
CA GLY A 138 7.36 3.37 -4.43
C GLY A 138 8.05 4.73 -4.65
N PRO A 139 8.92 5.15 -3.72
CA PRO A 139 9.58 6.45 -3.78
C PRO A 139 10.54 6.64 -4.96
N GLN A 140 10.98 5.55 -5.61
CA GLN A 140 11.86 5.58 -6.77
C GLN A 140 11.21 4.99 -8.03
N ASP A 141 9.89 4.81 -8.07
CA ASP A 141 9.24 4.33 -9.29
C ASP A 141 9.15 5.42 -10.37
N LEU A 142 9.03 5.00 -11.63
CA LEU A 142 8.88 5.91 -12.76
C LEU A 142 7.65 6.81 -12.59
N GLY A 143 7.85 8.12 -12.74
CA GLY A 143 6.78 9.12 -12.57
C GLY A 143 6.49 9.50 -11.13
N SER A 144 7.21 8.94 -10.15
CA SER A 144 7.06 9.27 -8.73
C SER A 144 8.03 10.38 -8.32
N PRO A 145 7.57 11.64 -8.16
CA PRO A 145 8.44 12.68 -7.64
C PRO A 145 8.80 12.41 -6.17
N LYS A 146 9.89 13.03 -5.69
CA LYS A 146 10.32 12.92 -4.29
C LYS A 146 9.46 13.75 -3.31
N ILE A 147 8.19 13.98 -3.63
CA ILE A 147 7.20 14.73 -2.84
C ILE A 147 5.95 13.86 -2.63
N LEU A 148 5.20 14.15 -1.58
CA LEU A 148 3.92 13.48 -1.27
C LEU A 148 2.75 14.48 -1.39
N PRO A 149 1.54 14.02 -1.78
CA PRO A 149 1.22 12.70 -2.32
C PRO A 149 1.87 12.44 -3.69
N ARG A 150 2.25 11.19 -3.97
CA ARG A 150 2.76 10.77 -5.29
C ARG A 150 1.61 10.34 -6.18
N ALA A 151 1.62 10.82 -7.41
CA ALA A 151 0.72 10.34 -8.46
C ALA A 151 0.94 8.84 -8.73
N SER A 152 -0.08 8.20 -9.31
CA SER A 152 0.02 6.81 -9.77
C SER A 152 1.08 6.64 -10.87
N LEU A 153 1.42 5.38 -11.19
CA LEU A 153 2.23 5.07 -12.36
C LEU A 153 1.63 5.68 -13.66
N PRO A 154 2.46 6.09 -14.64
CA PRO A 154 2.00 6.75 -15.86
C PRO A 154 0.94 5.93 -16.61
N GLN A 155 -0.23 6.51 -16.83
CA GLN A 155 -1.38 5.80 -17.40
C GLN A 155 -1.06 5.20 -18.78
N SER A 156 -0.34 5.94 -19.63
CA SER A 156 0.05 5.50 -20.99
C SER A 156 0.88 4.22 -21.01
N LEU A 157 1.58 3.89 -19.92
CA LEU A 157 2.32 2.64 -19.80
C LEU A 157 1.44 1.49 -19.32
N MET A 158 0.40 1.79 -18.53
CA MET A 158 -0.44 0.81 -17.84
C MET A 158 -1.71 0.44 -18.62
N GLU A 159 -2.00 1.12 -19.74
CA GLU A 159 -3.20 0.89 -20.55
C GLU A 159 -3.34 -0.57 -21.02
N ASN A 160 -2.25 -1.19 -21.49
CA ASN A 160 -2.31 -2.58 -21.96
C ASN A 160 -2.61 -3.54 -20.80
N PHE A 161 -1.94 -3.34 -19.67
CA PHE A 161 -2.14 -4.13 -18.46
C PHE A 161 -3.60 -4.06 -17.99
N LYS A 162 -4.17 -2.85 -17.90
CA LYS A 162 -5.58 -2.64 -17.49
C LYS A 162 -6.57 -3.32 -18.42
N LYS A 163 -6.30 -3.36 -19.74
CA LYS A 163 -7.16 -4.05 -20.71
C LYS A 163 -7.15 -5.57 -20.48
N ARG A 164 -5.97 -6.15 -20.19
CA ARG A 164 -5.81 -7.58 -19.93
C ARG A 164 -6.33 -7.99 -18.55
N ILE A 165 -6.13 -7.14 -17.55
CA ILE A 165 -6.51 -7.34 -16.15
C ILE A 165 -7.46 -6.22 -15.69
N PRO A 166 -8.79 -6.34 -15.96
CA PRO A 166 -9.77 -5.31 -15.60
C PRO A 166 -9.89 -5.06 -14.08
N GLY A 167 -9.46 -6.01 -13.26
CA GLY A 167 -9.40 -5.89 -11.79
C GLY A 167 -8.21 -5.06 -11.27
N ALA A 168 -7.40 -4.46 -12.14
CA ALA A 168 -6.22 -3.70 -11.77
C ALA A 168 -6.49 -2.21 -11.55
N PHE A 169 -6.04 -1.71 -10.40
CA PHE A 169 -6.10 -0.31 -9.97
C PHE A 169 -4.68 0.19 -9.73
N PHE A 170 -4.38 1.38 -10.25
CA PHE A 170 -3.10 2.05 -10.05
C PHE A 170 -3.37 3.26 -9.15
N ALA A 171 -2.99 3.13 -7.89
CA ALA A 171 -3.28 4.09 -6.85
C ALA A 171 -2.16 5.14 -6.71
N GLU A 172 -2.47 6.20 -5.99
CA GLU A 172 -1.49 7.17 -5.49
C GLU A 172 -0.69 6.57 -4.31
N ASN A 173 0.33 7.29 -3.84
CA ASN A 173 1.05 6.94 -2.62
C ASN A 173 1.21 8.16 -1.70
N PRO A 174 0.63 8.16 -0.48
CA PRO A 174 -0.20 7.09 0.10
C PRO A 174 -1.57 6.96 -0.59
N CYS A 175 -2.25 5.85 -0.34
CA CYS A 175 -3.65 5.66 -0.73
C CYS A 175 -4.50 5.09 0.42
N ARG A 176 -5.82 5.17 0.25
CA ARG A 176 -6.82 4.67 1.19
C ARG A 176 -7.66 3.61 0.52
N ILE A 177 -7.77 2.46 1.16
CA ILE A 177 -8.56 1.31 0.72
C ILE A 177 -9.62 1.07 1.78
N GLN A 178 -10.88 1.02 1.35
CA GLN A 178 -12.01 0.74 2.21
C GLN A 178 -12.54 -0.65 1.85
N TYR A 179 -12.44 -1.57 2.80
CA TYR A 179 -12.98 -2.92 2.69
C TYR A 179 -14.04 -3.08 3.77
N CYS A 180 -15.32 -3.11 3.36
CA CYS A 180 -16.44 -3.17 4.27
C CYS A 180 -16.38 -2.07 5.36
N THR A 181 -16.33 -2.43 6.64
CA THR A 181 -16.17 -1.56 7.80
C THR A 181 -14.70 -1.27 8.14
N LYS A 182 -13.75 -1.90 7.44
CA LYS A 182 -12.31 -1.68 7.61
C LYS A 182 -11.81 -0.54 6.73
N GLU A 183 -10.93 0.25 7.31
CA GLU A 183 -10.26 1.39 6.68
C GLU A 183 -8.76 1.13 6.71
N ILE A 184 -8.15 1.00 5.53
CA ILE A 184 -6.75 0.60 5.36
C ILE A 184 -6.02 1.75 4.66
N VAL A 185 -4.96 2.27 5.28
CA VAL A 185 -4.07 3.26 4.65
C VAL A 185 -2.79 2.55 4.23
N VAL A 186 -2.45 2.65 2.95
CA VAL A 186 -1.22 2.08 2.41
C VAL A 186 -0.26 3.23 2.11
N PHE A 187 0.94 3.14 2.66
CA PHE A 187 1.99 4.13 2.46
C PHE A 187 3.33 3.43 2.21
N ARG A 188 3.83 3.53 0.98
CA ARG A 188 5.12 2.92 0.60
C ARG A 188 6.23 3.96 0.69
N GLU A 189 7.11 3.81 1.66
CA GLU A 189 8.26 4.68 1.84
C GLU A 189 9.34 3.97 2.68
N ASP A 190 10.61 4.32 2.49
CA ASP A 190 11.70 3.79 3.31
C ASP A 190 11.75 4.56 4.65
N MET A 191 10.68 4.39 5.46
CA MET A 191 10.44 5.20 6.66
C MET A 191 11.45 4.94 7.76
N ILE A 192 11.81 3.67 8.02
CA ILE A 192 12.72 3.34 9.11
C ILE A 192 14.08 4.03 8.92
N PRO A 193 14.77 3.95 7.77
CA PRO A 193 16.00 4.70 7.55
C PRO A 193 15.83 6.23 7.68
N LYS A 194 14.69 6.80 7.25
CA LYS A 194 14.43 8.24 7.38
C LYS A 194 14.25 8.67 8.83
N LEU A 195 13.52 7.89 9.62
CA LEU A 195 13.32 8.14 11.06
C LEU A 195 14.66 8.02 11.80
N CYS A 196 15.42 6.96 11.56
CA CYS A 196 16.72 6.74 12.21
C CYS A 196 17.72 7.86 11.91
N ARG A 197 17.82 8.32 10.66
CA ARG A 197 18.75 9.41 10.29
C ARG A 197 18.43 10.76 10.93
N ASN A 198 17.19 10.98 11.38
CA ASN A 198 16.74 12.26 11.94
C ASN A 198 16.38 12.16 13.43
N ALA A 199 16.72 11.05 14.09
CA ALA A 199 16.43 10.86 15.50
C ALA A 199 17.34 11.76 16.38
N LEU A 200 16.76 12.48 17.34
CA LEU A 200 17.51 13.27 18.32
C LEU A 200 18.32 12.38 19.29
N LYS A 201 17.76 11.20 19.61
CA LYS A 201 18.39 10.17 20.42
C LYS A 201 17.94 8.83 19.86
N PHE A 202 18.85 7.86 19.77
CA PHE A 202 18.46 6.49 19.47
C PHE A 202 17.61 5.92 20.61
N PRO A 203 16.59 5.10 20.29
CA PRO A 203 15.85 4.36 21.30
C PRO A 203 16.79 3.50 22.17
N ASP A 204 16.56 3.52 23.48
CA ASP A 204 17.39 2.77 24.44
C ASP A 204 17.19 1.24 24.30
N ASP A 205 16.04 0.79 23.78
CA ASP A 205 15.74 -0.61 23.46
C ASP A 205 15.28 -0.76 22.00
N GLY A 206 15.96 -1.61 21.24
CA GLY A 206 15.57 -1.98 19.88
C GLY A 206 16.42 -3.14 19.36
N GLN A 207 15.80 -4.30 19.10
CA GLN A 207 16.43 -5.35 18.30
C GLN A 207 16.39 -4.91 16.84
N TYR A 208 17.46 -4.26 16.37
CA TYR A 208 17.54 -3.69 15.02
C TYR A 208 17.72 -4.73 13.89
N TYR A 209 17.77 -6.03 14.19
CA TYR A 209 18.22 -7.08 13.25
C TYR A 209 17.16 -8.11 12.85
N GLU A 210 15.87 -7.95 13.18
CA GLU A 210 14.84 -8.97 12.85
C GLU A 210 13.82 -8.58 11.77
N HIS A 211 13.99 -7.47 11.04
CA HIS A 211 13.03 -7.05 10.01
C HIS A 211 13.70 -6.65 8.69
#